data_AF-A0A7R8VSP7-F1
#
_entry.id   AF-A0A7R8VSP7-F1
#
_cell.length_a   1.000
_cell.length_b   1.000
_cell.length_c   1.000
_cell.angle_alpha   90.00
_cell.angle_beta   90.00
_cell.angle_gamma   90.00
#
_symmetry.space_group_name_H-M   'P 1'
#
loop_
_entity.id
_entity.type
_entity.pdbx_description
1 polymer ?
#
loop_
_entity_poly.entity_id
_entity_poly.type
_entity_poly.pdbx_seq_one_letter_code
_entity_poly.pdbx_strand_id
1 'polypeptide(L)'
;MYEVGMYTIEKIKENIGDSYFWASGDEITDRCRYIANIVVSKRDSTGPSSLHLIASRVLEVANSSTIARVVHDSLRRSALTMYYADHMDKIQRSQQNLNKYYNEIPGGEQW
;
A
#
# COMPACT_ATOMS: atom_id res chain seq x y z
N MET A 1 12.60 13.80 -7.24
CA MET A 1 12.17 12.49 -6.72
C MET A 1 12.85 12.33 -5.37
N TYR A 2 12.11 12.29 -4.26
CA TYR A 2 12.69 12.00 -2.94
C TYR A 2 12.40 10.54 -2.62
N GLU A 3 13.28 9.65 -3.05
CA GLU A 3 13.31 8.29 -2.48
C GLU A 3 13.95 8.38 -1.09
N VAL A 4 13.39 7.62 -0.14
CA VAL A 4 13.94 7.55 1.21
C VAL A 4 15.24 6.76 1.17
N GLY A 5 16.32 7.35 1.67
CA GLY A 5 17.65 6.72 1.64
C GLY A 5 17.70 5.40 2.41
N MET A 6 18.61 4.49 1.99
CA MET A 6 18.75 3.15 2.57
C MET A 6 18.88 3.17 4.10
N TYR A 7 19.63 4.12 4.66
CA TYR A 7 19.78 4.29 6.11
C TYR A 7 18.44 4.52 6.82
N THR A 8 17.56 5.36 6.26
CA THR A 8 16.25 5.65 6.84
C THR A 8 15.32 4.44 6.73
N ILE A 9 15.38 3.70 5.62
CA ILE A 9 14.62 2.44 5.47
C ILE A 9 15.04 1.42 6.53
N GLU A 10 16.33 1.27 6.81
CA GLU A 10 16.81 0.38 7.89
C GLU A 10 16.28 0.83 9.26
N LYS A 11 16.25 2.13 9.56
CA LYS A 11 15.66 2.64 10.81
C LYS A 11 14.15 2.38 10.92
N ILE A 12 13.43 2.45 9.82
CA ILE A 12 12.00 2.11 9.79
C ILE A 12 11.82 0.62 10.06
N LYS A 13 12.66 -0.25 9.47
CA LYS A 13 12.64 -1.69 9.74
C LYS A 13 12.96 -2.02 11.19
N GLU A 14 14.01 -1.40 11.76
CA GLU A 14 14.35 -1.55 13.19
C GLU A 14 13.17 -1.14 14.08
N ASN A 15 12.45 -0.06 13.74
CA ASN A 15 11.29 0.40 14.49
C ASN A 15 10.08 -0.55 14.40
N ILE A 16 9.85 -1.16 13.23
CA ILE A 16 8.78 -2.16 13.05
C ILE A 16 9.15 -3.48 13.74
N GLY A 17 10.41 -3.91 13.62
CA GLY A 17 10.91 -5.19 14.12
C GLY A 17 10.11 -6.38 13.56
N ASP A 18 9.88 -7.39 14.40
CA ASP A 18 9.08 -8.59 14.04
C ASP A 18 7.56 -8.37 14.14
N SER A 19 7.12 -7.12 14.33
CA SER A 19 5.70 -6.81 14.46
C SER A 19 5.01 -6.76 13.11
N TYR A 20 3.70 -6.98 13.10
CA TYR A 20 2.90 -6.60 11.94
C TYR A 20 3.00 -5.09 11.72
N PHE A 21 2.82 -4.66 10.47
CA PHE A 21 2.66 -3.26 10.12
C PHE A 21 1.39 -3.09 9.28
N TRP A 22 0.99 -1.84 9.10
CA TRP A 22 0.02 -1.46 8.09
C TRP A 22 0.65 -0.42 7.17
N ALA A 23 0.07 -0.27 5.99
CA ALA A 23 0.41 0.84 5.11
C ALA A 23 -0.83 1.46 4.51
N SER A 24 -0.65 2.72 4.14
CA SER A 24 -1.66 3.48 3.44
C SER A 24 -1.02 4.21 2.27
N GLY A 25 -1.76 4.29 1.18
CA GLY A 25 -1.49 5.19 0.08
C GLY A 25 -2.46 6.35 0.14
N ASP A 26 -1.94 7.57 0.17
CA ASP A 26 -2.72 8.80 0.02
C ASP A 26 -2.43 9.42 -1.35
N GLU A 27 -3.47 9.89 -2.03
CA GLU A 27 -3.35 10.60 -3.29
C GLU A 27 -3.76 12.06 -3.08
N ILE A 28 -2.84 12.97 -3.39
CA ILE A 28 -3.10 14.40 -3.35
C ILE A 28 -2.91 15.01 -4.74
N THR A 29 -3.85 15.84 -5.15
CA THR A 29 -3.79 16.58 -6.42
C THR A 29 -3.24 17.98 -6.18
N ASP A 30 -2.10 18.31 -6.81
CA ASP A 30 -1.48 19.65 -6.79
C ASP A 30 -1.24 20.15 -8.22
N ARG A 31 -1.88 21.27 -8.61
CA ARG A 31 -1.65 21.98 -9.89
C ARG A 31 -1.61 21.04 -11.11
N CYS A 32 -2.62 20.18 -11.26
CA CYS A 32 -2.75 19.17 -12.32
C CYS A 32 -1.74 18.00 -12.26
N ARG A 33 -1.14 17.76 -11.09
CA ARG A 33 -0.29 16.59 -10.84
C ARG A 33 -0.89 15.79 -9.72
N TYR A 34 -0.88 14.47 -9.88
CA TYR A 34 -1.24 13.55 -8.81
C TYR A 34 0.02 13.18 -8.05
N ILE A 35 -0.02 13.19 -6.73
CA ILE A 35 1.09 12.75 -5.88
C ILE A 35 0.59 11.62 -5.01
N ALA A 36 1.18 10.45 -5.17
CA ALA A 36 0.92 9.30 -4.31
C ALA A 36 1.98 9.21 -3.20
N ASN A 37 1.53 9.32 -1.96
CA ASN A 37 2.33 9.19 -0.76
C ASN A 37 2.07 7.83 -0.13
N ILE A 38 3.13 7.05 0.08
CA ILE A 38 3.03 5.75 0.75
C ILE A 38 3.63 5.86 2.14
N VAL A 39 2.81 5.60 3.14
CA VAL A 39 3.21 5.58 4.54
C VAL A 39 3.09 4.18 5.12
N VAL A 40 3.98 3.85 6.05
CA VAL A 40 3.95 2.60 6.82
C VAL A 40 4.03 2.90 8.30
N SER A 41 3.42 2.04 9.10
CA SER A 41 3.57 2.12 10.55
C SER A 41 3.39 0.75 11.19
N LYS A 42 4.07 0.54 12.31
CA LYS A 42 3.92 -0.67 13.13
C LYS A 42 2.47 -0.83 13.58
N ARG A 43 1.94 -2.03 13.54
CA ARG A 43 0.63 -2.36 14.10
C ARG A 43 0.82 -2.76 15.56
N ASP A 44 0.63 -1.80 16.45
CA ASP A 44 0.76 -1.99 17.89
C ASP A 44 -0.63 -2.01 18.54
N SER A 45 -0.89 -2.98 19.42
CA SER A 45 -2.15 -3.06 20.18
C SER A 45 -2.15 -2.13 21.40
N THR A 46 -1.01 -1.57 21.78
CA THR A 46 -0.83 -0.79 23.01
C THR A 46 -0.92 0.72 22.80
N GLY A 47 -0.90 1.20 21.55
CA GLY A 47 -1.05 2.62 21.25
C GLY A 47 -0.66 3.03 19.83
N PRO A 48 -0.77 4.32 19.51
CA PRO A 48 -0.35 4.85 18.20
C PRO A 48 1.16 4.72 18.02
N SER A 49 1.55 4.24 16.85
CA SER A 49 2.92 4.01 16.42
C SER A 49 3.38 5.09 15.44
N SER A 50 4.71 5.28 15.34
CA SER A 50 5.31 6.26 14.44
C SER A 50 4.97 5.98 12.98
N LEU A 51 4.45 7.00 12.30
CA LEU A 51 4.14 6.96 10.87
C LEU A 51 5.38 7.32 10.05
N HIS A 52 5.73 6.50 9.08
CA HIS A 52 6.91 6.68 8.24
C HIS A 52 6.52 6.81 6.77
N LEU A 53 6.85 7.93 6.14
CA LEU A 53 6.73 8.10 4.69
C LEU A 53 7.87 7.33 4.01
N ILE A 54 7.54 6.37 3.14
CA ILE A 54 8.54 5.53 2.44
C ILE A 54 8.62 5.84 0.95
N ALA A 55 7.61 6.50 0.38
CA ALA A 55 7.63 6.97 -0.99
C ALA A 55 6.70 8.17 -1.18
N SER A 56 7.11 9.10 -2.04
CA SER A 56 6.26 10.16 -2.59
C SER A 56 6.53 10.27 -4.08
N ARG A 57 5.52 9.97 -4.90
CA ARG A 57 5.67 9.86 -6.36
C ARG A 57 4.66 10.74 -7.08
N VAL A 58 5.16 11.55 -8.02
CA VAL A 58 4.32 12.25 -8.98
C VAL A 58 3.81 11.23 -10.01
N LEU A 59 2.52 11.25 -10.29
CA LEU A 59 1.84 10.39 -11.24
C LEU A 59 1.20 11.26 -12.33
N GLU A 60 1.22 10.73 -13.56
CA GLU A 60 0.50 11.32 -14.69
C GLU A 60 -1.01 11.05 -14.59
N VAL A 61 -1.40 9.90 -14.02
CA VAL A 61 -2.80 9.48 -13.84
C VAL A 61 -2.98 8.79 -12.50
N ALA A 62 -3.95 9.24 -11.70
CA ALA A 62 -4.38 8.59 -10.46
C ALA A 62 -5.61 7.69 -10.71
N ASN A 63 -5.37 6.45 -11.12
CA ASN A 63 -6.40 5.42 -11.15
C ASN A 63 -6.00 4.24 -10.25
N SER A 64 -6.95 3.33 -9.99
CA SER A 64 -6.75 2.19 -9.08
C SER A 64 -5.51 1.36 -9.44
N SER A 65 -5.25 1.12 -10.73
CA SER A 65 -4.08 0.35 -11.18
C SER A 65 -2.76 1.08 -10.94
N THR A 66 -2.70 2.40 -11.17
CA THR A 66 -1.50 3.19 -10.93
C THR A 66 -1.20 3.27 -9.44
N ILE A 67 -2.22 3.50 -8.60
CA ILE A 67 -2.05 3.55 -7.15
C ILE A 67 -1.59 2.19 -6.61
N ALA A 68 -2.23 1.09 -7.01
CA ALA A 68 -1.83 -0.26 -6.60
C ALA A 68 -0.38 -0.58 -6.97
N ARG A 69 0.06 -0.18 -8.18
CA ARG A 69 1.45 -0.33 -8.62
C ARG A 69 2.41 0.50 -7.78
N VAL A 70 2.07 1.75 -7.46
CA VAL A 70 2.92 2.62 -6.61
C VAL A 70 3.06 2.02 -5.22
N VAL A 71 1.97 1.53 -4.63
CA VAL A 71 2.01 0.81 -3.35
C VAL A 71 2.95 -0.39 -3.50
N HIS A 72 2.66 -1.34 -4.40
CA HIS A 72 3.46 -2.54 -4.60
C HIS A 72 4.97 -2.25 -4.76
N ASP A 73 5.31 -1.34 -5.67
CA ASP A 73 6.71 -1.00 -5.97
C ASP A 73 7.43 -0.38 -4.77
N SER A 74 6.75 0.48 -4.02
CA SER A 74 7.35 1.17 -2.87
C SER A 74 7.71 0.19 -1.76
N LEU A 75 6.89 -0.85 -1.61
CA LEU A 75 7.04 -1.88 -0.59
C LEU A 75 8.05 -2.95 -0.98
N ARG A 76 8.09 -3.28 -2.26
CA ARG A 76 9.13 -4.11 -2.85
C ARG A 76 10.50 -3.47 -2.67
N ARG A 77 10.63 -2.18 -2.97
CA ARG A 77 11.90 -1.45 -2.84
C ARG A 77 12.35 -1.24 -1.40
N SER A 78 11.42 -1.06 -0.46
CA SER A 78 11.77 -0.96 0.97
C SER A 78 12.16 -2.29 1.61
N ALA A 79 12.15 -3.39 0.84
CA ALA A 79 12.37 -4.76 1.33
C ALA A 79 11.43 -5.18 2.47
N LEU A 80 10.29 -4.51 2.64
CA LEU A 80 9.17 -4.95 3.50
C LEU A 80 8.40 -6.14 2.87
N THR A 81 8.93 -6.70 1.79
CA THR A 81 8.22 -7.53 0.81
C THR A 81 7.78 -8.88 1.35
N MET A 82 8.48 -9.44 2.35
CA MET A 82 8.13 -10.74 2.93
C MET A 82 6.79 -10.73 3.66
N TYR A 83 6.43 -9.63 4.33
CA TYR A 83 5.11 -9.45 4.95
C TYR A 83 4.04 -9.02 3.94
N TYR A 84 4.44 -8.30 2.89
CA TYR A 84 3.52 -7.89 1.84
C TYR A 84 3.04 -9.02 0.95
N ALA A 85 3.89 -10.00 0.64
CA ALA A 85 3.50 -11.11 -0.22
C ALA A 85 2.31 -11.89 0.40
N ASP A 86 2.37 -12.21 1.70
CA ASP A 86 1.28 -12.87 2.42
C ASP A 86 0.00 -12.01 2.46
N HIS A 87 0.13 -10.69 2.64
CA HIS A 87 -1.02 -9.79 2.65
C HIS A 87 -1.64 -9.60 1.25
N MET A 88 -0.82 -9.51 0.21
CA MET A 88 -1.27 -9.39 -1.18
C MET A 88 -1.98 -10.66 -1.64
N ASP A 89 -1.49 -11.84 -1.26
CA ASP A 89 -2.17 -13.11 -1.54
C ASP A 89 -3.56 -13.15 -0.88
N LYS A 90 -3.68 -12.63 0.35
CA LYS A 90 -4.97 -12.51 1.06
C LYS A 90 -5.91 -11.52 0.35
N ILE A 91 -5.40 -10.37 -0.09
CA ILE A 91 -6.19 -9.38 -0.85
C ILE A 91 -6.65 -9.98 -2.18
N GLN A 92 -5.77 -10.68 -2.90
CA GLN A 92 -6.10 -11.31 -4.18
C GLN A 92 -7.20 -12.36 -4.02
N ARG A 93 -7.12 -13.19 -2.97
CA ARG A 93 -8.14 -14.17 -2.61
C ARG A 93 -9.47 -13.49 -2.26
N SER A 94 -9.44 -12.40 -1.49
CA SER A 94 -10.65 -11.64 -1.16
C SER A 94 -11.31 -11.02 -2.40
N GLN A 95 -10.53 -10.49 -3.34
CA GLN A 95 -11.05 -9.98 -4.61
C GLN A 95 -11.64 -11.09 -5.49
N GLN A 96 -10.99 -12.26 -5.53
CA GLN A 96 -11.54 -13.44 -6.23
C GLN A 96 -12.86 -13.92 -5.61
N ASN A 97 -12.95 -13.92 -4.28
CA ASN A 97 -14.17 -14.30 -3.57
C ASN A 97 -15.30 -13.29 -3.80
N LEU A 98 -15.00 -11.98 -3.81
CA LEU A 98 -15.96 -10.93 -4.15
C LEU A 98 -16.46 -11.10 -5.59
N ASN A 99 -15.56 -11.28 -6.55
CA ASN A 99 -15.94 -11.49 -7.95
C ASN A 99 -16.80 -12.75 -8.13
N LYS A 100 -16.46 -13.83 -7.42
CA LYS A 100 -17.29 -15.05 -7.41
C LYS A 100 -18.69 -14.76 -6.87
N TYR A 101 -18.79 -14.04 -5.75
CA TYR A 101 -20.07 -13.65 -5.16
C TYR A 101 -20.93 -12.83 -6.13
N TYR A 102 -20.37 -11.81 -6.79
CA TYR A 102 -21.09 -11.01 -7.78
C TYR A 102 -21.56 -11.81 -8.99
N ASN A 103 -20.77 -12.79 -9.45
CA ASN A 103 -21.14 -13.65 -10.58
C ASN A 103 -22.19 -14.72 -10.24
N GLU A 104 -22.42 -15.00 -8.95
CA GLU A 104 -23.39 -15.98 -8.47
C GLU A 104 -24.74 -15.34 -8.09
N ILE A 105 -24.89 -14.01 -8.15
CA ILE A 105 -26.17 -13.33 -7.94
C ILE A 105 -27.09 -13.60 -9.15
N PRO A 106 -28.20 -14.35 -8.99
CA PRO A 106 -29.10 -14.63 -10.10
C PRO A 106 -29.89 -13.35 -10.43
N GLY A 107 -29.64 -12.76 -11.61
CA GLY A 107 -30.43 -11.66 -12.16
C GLY A 107 -29.85 -10.24 -12.04
N GLY A 108 -28.55 -10.08 -11.80
CA GLY A 108 -27.93 -8.75 -11.74
C GLY A 108 -27.83 -8.05 -13.11
N GLU A 109 -28.54 -6.93 -13.27
CA GLU A 109 -28.39 -6.04 -14.42
C GLU A 109 -26.93 -5.54 -14.52
N GLN A 110 -26.33 -5.73 -15.70
CA GLN A 110 -25.06 -5.11 -16.06
C GLN A 110 -25.33 -3.63 -16.36
N TRP A 111 -24.85 -2.74 -15.49
CA TRP A 111 -24.68 -1.31 -15.76
C TRP A 111 -23.20 -1.00 -15.95
#